data_AF-A0A848AUY4-F1
#
_entry.id   AF-A0A848AUY4-F1
#
_cell.length_a   1.000
_cell.length_b   1.000
_cell.length_c   1.000
_cell.angle_alpha   90.00
_cell.angle_beta   90.00
_cell.angle_gamma   90.00
#
_symmetry.space_group_name_H-M   'P 1'
#
loop_
_entity.id
_entity.type
_entity.pdbx_description
1 polymer ?
#
loop_
_entity_poly.entity_id
_entity_poly.type
_entity_poly.pdbx_seq_one_letter_code
_entity_poly.pdbx_strand_id
1 'polypeptide(L)' 'MTALARLRKSKKLRLRQVAEAIGVTPQTVWKHEKCGIKTFRIAKNYAAFFRCSPFDLIDL' A
#
# COMPACT_ATOMS: atom_id res chain seq x y z
N MET A 1 -3.00 10.10 -8.21
CA MET A 1 -2.17 8.92 -7.87
C MET A 1 -1.99 8.94 -6.37
N THR A 2 -2.36 7.87 -5.68
CA THR A 2 -2.23 7.73 -4.23
C THR A 2 -0.77 7.59 -3.80
N ALA A 3 -0.49 7.82 -2.53
CA ALA A 3 0.84 7.62 -1.95
C ALA A 3 1.34 6.18 -2.16
N LEU A 4 0.44 5.20 -2.01
CA LEU A 4 0.71 3.78 -2.25
C LEU A 4 1.22 3.52 -3.67
N ALA A 5 0.56 4.12 -4.67
CA ALA A 5 0.90 3.93 -6.07
C ALA A 5 2.24 4.57 -6.45
N ARG A 6 2.57 5.71 -5.84
CA ARG A 6 3.89 6.34 -5.98
C ARG A 6 4.98 5.46 -5.36
N LEU A 7 4.79 4.99 -4.12
CA LEU A 7 5.73 4.12 -3.42
C LEU A 7 6.00 2.81 -4.17
N ARG A 8 4.94 2.16 -4.66
CA ARG A 8 5.07 0.92 -5.43
C ARG A 8 5.86 1.14 -6.73
N LYS A 9 5.56 2.22 -7.46
CA LYS A 9 6.27 2.57 -8.70
C LYS A 9 7.73 2.92 -8.46
N SER A 10 8.04 3.68 -7.41
CA SER A 10 9.42 4.01 -7.04
C SER A 10 10.25 2.77 -6.70
N LYS A 11 9.65 1.76 -6.06
CA LYS A 11 10.32 0.49 -5.74
C LYS A 11 10.22 -0.57 -6.85
N LYS A 12 9.59 -0.27 -8.00
CA LYS A 12 9.33 -1.20 -9.12
C LYS A 12 8.70 -2.54 -8.70
N LEU A 13 7.84 -2.51 -7.68
CA LEU A 13 7.21 -3.72 -7.13
C LEU A 13 5.95 -4.12 -7.90
N ARG A 14 5.77 -5.43 -8.09
CA ARG A 14 4.51 -5.97 -8.63
C ARG A 14 3.44 -5.99 -7.54
N LEU A 15 2.17 -5.78 -7.92
CA LEU A 15 1.03 -5.88 -7.00
C LEU A 15 1.03 -7.20 -6.23
N ARG A 16 1.38 -8.30 -6.91
CA ARG A 16 1.43 -9.65 -6.32
C ARG A 16 2.47 -9.77 -5.21
N GLN A 17 3.66 -9.19 -5.39
CA GLN A 17 4.72 -9.20 -4.37
C GLN A 17 4.31 -8.41 -3.12
N VAL A 18 3.69 -7.24 -3.32
CA VAL A 18 3.17 -6.43 -2.21
C VAL A 18 2.06 -7.17 -1.47
N ALA A 19 1.19 -7.83 -2.23
CA ALA A 19 0.08 -8.62 -1.70
C ALA A 19 0.57 -9.80 -0.86
N GLU A 20 1.54 -10.57 -1.37
CA GLU A 20 2.17 -11.68 -0.65
C GLU A 20 2.88 -11.22 0.63
N ALA A 21 3.60 -10.10 0.58
CA ALA A 21 4.32 -9.59 1.74
C ALA A 21 3.40 -9.10 2.87
N ILE A 22 2.18 -8.67 2.53
CA ILE A 22 1.19 -8.13 3.47
C ILE A 22 0.12 -9.17 3.84
N GLY A 23 0.09 -10.31 3.12
CA GLY A 23 -0.91 -11.36 3.33
C GLY A 23 -2.30 -10.98 2.83
N VAL A 24 -2.40 -10.17 1.77
CA VAL A 24 -3.67 -9.75 1.15
C VAL A 24 -3.72 -10.19 -0.31
N THR A 25 -4.88 -10.04 -0.97
CA THR A 25 -4.97 -10.32 -2.40
C THR A 25 -4.45 -9.15 -3.24
N PRO A 26 -3.92 -9.40 -4.45
CA PRO A 26 -3.49 -8.33 -5.36
C PRO A 26 -4.62 -7.36 -5.74
N GLN A 27 -5.86 -7.85 -5.77
CA GLN A 27 -7.06 -7.05 -6.02
C GLN A 27 -7.30 -6.04 -4.89
N THR A 28 -7.08 -6.45 -3.64
CA THR A 28 -7.14 -5.57 -2.47
C THR A 28 -6.09 -4.47 -2.58
N VAL A 29 -4.85 -4.80 -2.94
CA VAL A 29 -3.79 -3.79 -3.15
C VAL A 29 -4.17 -2.80 -4.25
N TRP A 30 -4.72 -3.28 -5.37
CA TRP A 30 -5.17 -2.41 -6.46
C TRP A 30 -6.30 -1.48 -6.03
N LYS A 31 -7.27 -1.99 -5.25
CA LYS A 31 -8.34 -1.18 -4.67
C LYS A 31 -7.78 -0.08 -3.76
N HIS A 32 -6.77 -0.39 -2.94
CA HIS A 32 -6.09 0.60 -2.10
C HIS A 32 -5.28 1.62 -2.92
N GLU A 33 -4.62 1.21 -4.01
CA GLU A 33 -3.97 2.15 -4.92
C GLU A 33 -4.97 3.10 -5.60
N LYS A 34 -6.18 2.63 -5.91
CA LYS A 34 -7.19 3.42 -6.64
C LYS A 34 -8.03 4.31 -5.73
N CYS A 35 -8.47 3.78 -4.58
CA CYS A 35 -9.37 4.46 -3.64
C CYS A 35 -8.65 5.17 -2.48
N GLY A 36 -7.34 4.92 -2.30
CA GLY A 36 -6.60 5.37 -1.11
C GLY A 36 -6.79 4.43 0.08
N ILE A 37 -5.88 4.51 1.04
CA ILE A 37 -5.97 3.76 2.30
C ILE A 37 -6.63 4.68 3.33
N LYS A 38 -7.87 4.36 3.72
CA LYS A 38 -8.62 5.13 4.74
C LYS A 38 -8.45 4.60 6.15
N THR A 39 -7.92 3.39 6.30
CA THR A 39 -7.87 2.68 7.59
C THR A 39 -6.43 2.59 8.09
N PHE A 40 -6.20 3.05 9.32
CA PHE A 40 -4.88 3.03 9.95
C PHE A 40 -4.29 1.62 10.08
N ARG A 41 -5.10 0.59 10.36
CA ARG A 41 -4.64 -0.82 10.41
C ARG A 41 -4.00 -1.27 9.09
N ILE A 42 -4.63 -0.92 7.97
CA ILE A 42 -4.14 -1.27 6.64
C ILE A 42 -2.85 -0.49 6.37
N ALA A 43 -2.86 0.82 6.63
CA ALA A 43 -1.69 1.67 6.48
C ALA A 43 -0.49 1.17 7.30
N LYS A 44 -0.71 0.67 8.52
CA LYS A 44 0.34 0.09 9.38
C LYS A 44 1.00 -1.15 8.75
N ASN A 45 0.23 -2.04 8.13
CA ASN A 45 0.80 -3.20 7.45
C ASN A 45 1.64 -2.81 6.23
N TYR A 46 1.16 -1.85 5.42
CA TYR A 46 1.93 -1.31 4.31
C TYR A 46 3.18 -0.56 4.80
N ALA A 47 3.05 0.24 5.86
CA ALA A 47 4.14 0.97 6.49
C ALA A 47 5.26 0.05 6.99
N ALA A 48 4.90 -1.06 7.63
CA ALA A 48 5.86 -2.08 8.08
C ALA A 48 6.65 -2.68 6.89
N PHE A 49 5.95 -2.98 5.79
CA PHE A 49 6.59 -3.53 4.59
C PHE A 49 7.44 -2.48 3.84
N PHE A 50 6.93 -1.26 3.69
CA PHE A 50 7.61 -0.20 2.95
C PHE A 50 8.68 0.54 3.77
N ARG A 51 8.71 0.33 5.09
CA ARG A 51 9.48 1.10 6.10
C ARG A 51 9.19 2.61 6.02
N CYS A 52 7.91 2.94 5.90
CA CYS A 52 7.42 4.31 5.81
C CYS A 52 6.44 4.61 6.95
N SER A 53 6.16 5.89 7.19
CA SER A 53 5.14 6.30 8.16
C SER A 53 3.74 5.89 7.68
N PRO A 54 2.89 5.30 8.54
CA PRO A 54 1.50 4.98 8.18
C PRO A 54 0.70 6.21 7.73
N PHE A 55 1.01 7.39 8.27
CA PHE A 55 0.37 8.65 7.90
C PHE A 55 0.66 9.07 6.46
N ASP A 56 1.85 8.81 5.95
CA ASP A 56 2.20 9.07 4.54
C ASP A 56 1.40 8.19 3.56
N LEU A 57 0.91 7.05 4.04
CA LEU A 57 0.14 6.08 3.24
C LEU A 57 -1.37 6.30 3.32
N ILE A 58 -1.84 7.08 4.29
CA ILE A 58 -3.25 7.41 4.46
C ILE A 58 -3.56 8.60 3.56
N ASP A 59 -4.29 8.32 2.48
CA ASP A 59 -4.95 9.35 1.68
C ASP A 59 -6.32 9.59 2.34
N LEU A 60 -6.48 10.78 2.93
CA LEU A 60 -7.68 11.21 3.66
C LEU A 60 -8.77 11.71 2.69
#